data_AF-A0A6G2DG99-F1
#
_entry.id   AF-A0A6G2DG99-F1
#
_cell.length_a   1.000
_cell.length_b   1.000
_cell.length_c   1.000
_cell.angle_alpha   90.00
_cell.angle_beta   90.00
_cell.angle_gamma   90.00
#
_symmetry.space_group_name_H-M   'P 1'
#
loop_
_entity.id
_entity.type
_entity.pdbx_description
1 polymer ?
#
loop_
_entity_poly.entity_id
_entity_poly.type
_entity_poly.pdbx_seq_one_letter_code
_entity_poly.pdbx_strand_id
1 'polypeptide(L)'
;FLVIPVGMVIYYAFTDYYLLTPDERKFVGLENFIRLTKDPIFLKSFLNTLKFVVWIIPVQLGAALGMALIVNKKRKGNMFFKVAFFAPVVMSLVVI
;
A
#
# COMPACT_ATOMS: atom_id res chain seq x y z
N PHE A 1 -6.41 -11.39 17.46
CA PHE A 1 -6.62 -11.86 16.07
C PHE A 1 -5.53 -11.45 15.08
N LEU A 2 -4.78 -10.35 15.27
CA LEU A 2 -3.73 -9.92 14.31
C LEU A 2 -2.39 -10.65 14.42
N VAL A 3 -1.98 -11.04 15.63
CA VAL A 3 -0.63 -11.60 15.89
C VAL A 3 -0.43 -12.97 15.25
N ILE A 4 -1.47 -13.82 15.32
CA ILE A 4 -1.45 -15.19 14.79
C ILE A 4 -1.24 -15.21 13.25
N PRO A 5 -2.02 -14.51 12.42
CA PRO A 5 -1.82 -14.50 10.98
C PRO A 5 -0.49 -13.85 10.58
N VAL A 6 -0.04 -12.82 11.27
CA VAL A 6 1.27 -12.19 11.01
C VAL A 6 2.40 -13.19 11.26
N GLY A 7 2.36 -13.92 12.37
CA GLY A 7 3.33 -14.98 12.66
C GLY A 7 3.36 -16.07 11.59
N MET A 8 2.19 -16.50 11.11
CA MET A 8 2.10 -17.47 10.01
C MET A 8 2.68 -16.95 8.70
N VAL A 9 2.40 -15.70 8.32
CA VAL A 9 2.95 -15.09 7.09
C VAL A 9 4.47 -15.00 7.16
N ILE A 10 5.01 -14.62 8.32
CA ILE A 10 6.46 -14.59 8.52
C ILE A 10 7.02 -16.01 8.36
N TYR A 11 6.43 -17.03 8.99
CA TYR A 11 6.86 -18.42 8.85
C TYR A 11 6.82 -18.91 7.39
N TYR A 12 5.77 -18.56 6.65
CA TYR A 12 5.64 -18.90 5.23
C TYR A 12 6.63 -18.15 4.34
N ALA A 13 7.08 -16.94 4.70
CA ALA A 13 8.10 -16.25 3.92
C ALA A 13 9.43 -17.04 3.84
N PHE A 14 9.76 -17.81 4.87
CA PHE A 14 10.98 -18.65 4.94
C PHE A 14 10.75 -20.12 4.55
N THR A 15 9.51 -20.49 4.21
CA THR A 15 9.14 -21.86 3.84
C THR A 15 8.68 -21.89 2.39
N ASP A 16 9.16 -22.83 1.59
CA ASP A 16 8.62 -23.05 0.25
C ASP A 16 7.27 -23.75 0.41
N TYR A 17 6.20 -22.97 0.28
CA TYR A 17 4.83 -23.42 0.47
C TYR A 17 4.05 -23.28 -0.83
N TYR A 18 3.90 -24.39 -1.54
CA TYR A 18 3.01 -24.48 -2.70
C TYR A 18 1.63 -24.97 -2.27
N LEU A 19 0.59 -24.19 -2.58
CA LEU A 19 -0.80 -24.50 -2.24
C LEU A 19 -1.32 -25.80 -2.91
N LEU A 20 -0.70 -26.19 -4.04
CA LEU A 20 -1.10 -27.35 -4.84
C LEU A 20 -0.40 -28.65 -4.42
N THR A 21 0.71 -28.56 -3.67
CA THR A 21 1.48 -29.70 -3.14
C THR A 21 1.80 -29.48 -1.66
N PRO A 22 0.83 -29.74 -0.77
CA PRO A 22 0.97 -29.46 0.67
C PRO A 22 2.07 -30.27 1.37
N ASP A 23 2.42 -31.44 0.82
CA ASP A 23 3.38 -32.39 1.39
C ASP A 23 4.85 -32.02 1.13
N GLU A 24 5.13 -31.08 0.22
CA GLU A 24 6.50 -30.64 -0.12
C GLU A 24 6.95 -29.39 0.65
N ARG A 25 6.36 -29.11 1.82
CA ARG A 25 6.78 -27.99 2.67
C ARG A 25 8.23 -28.15 3.10
N LYS A 26 9.12 -27.38 2.48
CA LYS A 26 10.53 -27.33 2.85
C LYS A 26 10.86 -25.96 3.42
N PHE A 27 11.48 -25.96 4.60
CA PHE A 27 12.05 -24.73 5.14
C PHE A 27 13.30 -24.38 4.32
N VAL A 28 13.19 -23.38 3.45
CA VAL A 28 14.24 -22.96 2.50
C VAL A 28 14.99 -21.72 2.99
N GLY A 29 14.64 -21.19 4.16
CA GLY A 29 15.30 -20.03 4.75
C GLY A 29 15.17 -18.80 3.86
N LEU A 30 16.31 -18.25 3.40
CA LEU A 30 16.36 -17.01 2.62
C LEU A 30 16.25 -17.22 1.10
N GLU A 31 16.12 -18.45 0.63
CA GLU A 31 16.12 -18.77 -0.80
C GLU A 31 14.99 -18.08 -1.56
N ASN A 32 13.81 -17.97 -0.94
CA ASN A 32 12.66 -17.22 -1.48
C ASN A 32 13.00 -15.75 -1.79
N PHE A 33 13.74 -15.08 -0.90
CA PHE A 33 14.15 -13.69 -1.09
C PHE A 33 15.21 -13.54 -2.20
N ILE A 34 16.14 -14.50 -2.29
CA ILE A 34 17.14 -14.53 -3.36
C ILE A 34 16.48 -14.77 -4.73
N ARG A 35 15.46 -15.64 -4.78
CA ARG A 35 14.68 -15.88 -6.00
C ARG A 35 13.90 -14.64 -6.42
N LEU A 36 13.25 -13.95 -5.48
CA LEU A 36 12.51 -12.71 -5.74
C LEU A 36 13.43 -11.59 -6.26
N THR A 37 14.62 -11.43 -5.69
CA THR A 37 15.57 -10.39 -6.14
C THR A 37 16.18 -10.64 -7.52
N LYS A 38 16.08 -11.87 -8.03
CA LYS A 38 16.49 -12.22 -9.41
C LYS A 38 15.35 -12.15 -10.41
N ASP A 39 14.10 -12.03 -9.95
CA ASP A 39 12.94 -12.00 -10.82
C ASP A 39 12.75 -10.59 -11.44
N PRO A 40 12.88 -10.44 -12.77
CA PRO A 40 12.74 -9.14 -13.42
C PRO A 40 11.32 -8.56 -13.32
N ILE A 41 10.30 -9.40 -13.17
CA ILE A 41 8.91 -8.96 -12.99
C ILE A 41 8.72 -8.38 -11.59
N PHE A 42 9.27 -9.05 -10.57
CA PHE A 42 9.25 -8.54 -9.20
C PHE A 42 9.96 -7.19 -9.10
N LEU A 43 11.18 -7.07 -9.65
CA LEU A 43 11.94 -5.82 -9.62
C LEU A 43 11.22 -4.68 -10.33
N LYS A 44 10.65 -4.94 -11.53
CA LYS A 44 9.86 -3.94 -12.26
C LYS A 44 8.64 -3.50 -11.45
N SER A 45 7.90 -4.45 -10.90
CA SER A 45 6.69 -4.15 -10.11
C SER A 45 7.04 -3.35 -8.86
N PHE A 46 8.08 -3.75 -8.13
CA PHE A 46 8.57 -3.06 -6.95
C PHE A 46 8.99 -1.62 -7.26
N LEU A 47 9.78 -1.41 -8.33
CA LEU A 47 10.19 -0.07 -8.75
C LEU A 47 9.01 0.78 -9.22
N ASN A 48 8.02 0.19 -9.88
CA ASN A 48 6.80 0.90 -10.29
C ASN A 48 6.00 1.35 -9.07
N THR A 49 5.80 0.47 -8.08
CA THR A 49 5.14 0.84 -6.82
C THR A 49 5.92 1.93 -6.08
N LEU A 50 7.25 1.82 -6.01
CA LEU A 50 8.09 2.83 -5.37
C LEU A 50 7.96 4.19 -6.08
N LYS A 51 8.05 4.22 -7.41
CA LYS A 51 7.85 5.44 -8.20
C LYS A 51 6.45 6.02 -7.97
N PHE A 52 5.42 5.19 -7.98
CA PHE A 52 4.05 5.62 -7.74
C PHE A 52 3.92 6.29 -6.36
N VAL A 53 4.44 5.66 -5.31
CA VAL A 53 4.42 6.20 -3.93
C VAL A 53 5.16 7.53 -3.84
N VAL A 54 6.36 7.61 -4.45
CA VAL A 54 7.18 8.83 -4.47
C VAL A 54 6.50 9.98 -5.19
N TRP A 55 5.68 9.71 -6.23
CA TRP A 55 4.92 10.76 -6.92
C TRP A 55 3.63 11.13 -6.21
N ILE A 56 2.88 10.15 -5.71
CA ILE A 56 1.55 10.40 -5.15
C ILE A 56 1.61 11.08 -3.78
N ILE A 57 2.60 10.76 -2.94
CA ILE A 57 2.71 11.32 -1.59
C ILE A 57 2.95 12.84 -1.63
N PRO A 58 3.94 13.39 -2.38
CA PRO A 58 4.13 14.83 -2.46
C PRO A 58 2.93 15.57 -3.06
N VAL A 59 2.27 14.97 -4.06
CA VAL A 59 1.08 15.56 -4.67
C VAL A 59 -0.08 15.60 -3.67
N GLN A 60 -0.33 14.51 -2.96
CA GLN A 60 -1.37 14.46 -1.92
C GLN A 60 -1.08 15.43 -0.78
N LEU A 61 0.16 15.45 -0.27
CA LEU A 61 0.56 16.36 0.80
C LEU A 61 0.51 17.81 0.35
N GLY A 62 1.00 18.12 -0.85
CA GLY A 62 0.94 19.44 -1.45
C GLY A 62 -0.49 19.94 -1.63
N ALA A 63 -1.38 19.09 -2.14
CA ALA A 63 -2.81 19.40 -2.26
C ALA A 63 -3.47 19.60 -0.88
N ALA A 64 -3.18 18.72 0.08
CA ALA A 64 -3.71 18.80 1.45
C ALA A 64 -3.27 20.09 2.15
N LEU A 65 -1.99 20.44 2.06
CA LEU A 65 -1.45 21.68 2.62
C LEU A 65 -1.99 22.91 1.89
N GLY A 66 -2.09 22.87 0.56
CA GLY A 66 -2.68 23.94 -0.24
C GLY A 66 -4.12 24.23 0.18
N MET A 67 -4.93 23.18 0.34
CA MET A 67 -6.28 23.34 0.89
C MET A 67 -6.27 23.83 2.34
N ALA A 68 -5.40 23.31 3.20
CA ALA A 68 -5.29 23.76 4.58
C ALA A 68 -5.01 25.26 4.66
N LEU A 69 -4.13 25.80 3.83
CA LEU A 69 -3.82 27.23 3.76
C LEU A 69 -5.02 28.07 3.28
N ILE A 70 -5.73 27.61 2.25
CA ILE A 70 -6.95 28.28 1.75
C ILE A 70 -8.02 28.29 2.84
N VAL A 71 -8.13 27.19 3.58
CA VAL A 71 -9.17 26.96 4.58
C VAL A 71 -8.87 27.66 5.91
N ASN A 72 -7.60 27.88 6.22
CA ASN A 72 -7.17 28.52 7.47
C ASN A 72 -7.61 30.00 7.56
N LYS A 73 -7.71 30.71 6.42
CA LYS A 73 -8.35 32.04 6.40
C LYS A 73 -9.86 31.86 6.54
N LYS A 74 -10.45 32.34 7.63
CA LYS A 74 -11.91 32.41 7.87
C LYS A 74 -12.63 33.08 6.69
N ARG A 75 -12.95 32.33 5.64
CA ARG A 75 -13.78 32.75 4.51
C ARG A 75 -14.97 31.81 4.35
N LYS A 76 -16.11 32.38 3.95
CA LYS A 76 -17.42 31.73 3.85
C LYS A 76 -17.48 30.47 2.95
N GLY A 77 -16.43 30.14 2.18
CA GLY A 77 -16.34 28.96 1.31
C GLY A 77 -15.80 27.68 1.96
N ASN A 78 -15.37 27.72 3.23
CA ASN A 78 -14.70 26.59 3.90
C ASN A 78 -15.48 25.28 3.93
N MET A 79 -16.81 25.37 4.02
CA MET A 79 -17.67 24.20 4.13
C MET A 79 -17.76 23.44 2.80
N PHE A 80 -17.78 24.14 1.66
CA PHE A 80 -17.82 23.53 0.33
C PHE A 80 -16.53 22.74 0.04
N PHE A 81 -15.36 23.31 0.32
CA PHE A 81 -14.07 22.63 0.12
C PHE A 81 -13.89 21.40 1.01
N LYS A 82 -14.35 21.46 2.27
CA LYS A 82 -14.34 20.29 3.15
C LYS A 82 -15.24 19.18 2.60
N VAL A 83 -16.47 19.48 2.22
CA VAL A 83 -17.41 18.47 1.71
C VAL A 83 -16.90 17.85 0.41
N ALA A 84 -16.40 18.64 -0.54
CA ALA A 84 -15.87 18.13 -1.81
C ALA A 84 -14.64 17.22 -1.64
N PHE A 85 -13.78 17.49 -0.66
CA PHE A 85 -12.59 16.66 -0.40
C PHE A 85 -12.91 15.38 0.38
N PHE A 86 -13.85 15.45 1.33
CA PHE A 86 -14.26 14.29 2.12
C PHE A 86 -15.27 13.39 1.41
N ALA A 87 -16.10 13.91 0.50
CA ALA A 87 -17.08 13.13 -0.25
C ALA A 87 -16.48 11.89 -0.93
N PRO A 88 -15.39 11.97 -1.72
CA PRO A 88 -14.82 10.79 -2.39
C PRO A 88 -14.16 9.81 -1.41
N VAL A 89 -13.68 10.26 -0.25
CA VAL A 89 -13.09 9.38 0.77
C VAL A 89 -14.18 8.59 1.52
N VAL A 90 -15.37 9.18 1.66
CA VAL A 90 -16.54 8.52 2.26
C VAL A 90 -17.23 7.60 1.25
N MET A 91 -17.10 7.85 -0.05
CA MET A 91 -17.50 6.90 -1.08
C MET A 91 -16.60 5.65 -0.97
N SER A 92 -17.23 4.50 -0.68
CA SER A 92 -16.54 3.23 -0.51
C SER A 92 -15.71 2.88 -1.75
N LEU A 93 -14.54 2.27 -1.55
CA LEU A 93 -13.66 1.75 -2.60
C LEU A 93 -14.38 0.86 -3.63
N VAL A 94 -15.52 0.28 -3.27
CA VAL A 94 -16.35 -0.55 -4.17
C VAL A 94 -16.94 0.27 -5.34
N VAL A 95 -17.02 1.60 -5.22
CA VAL A 95 -17.64 2.49 -6.22
C VAL A 95 -16.59 3.14 -7.15
N ILE A 96 -15.29 3.00 -6.86
CA ILE A 96 -14.18 3.59 -7.65
C ILE A 96 -13.62 2.56 -8.62
#